data_AF-A0A2M7X629-F1
#
_entry.id   AF-A0A2M7X629-F1
#
_cell.length_a   1.000
_cell.length_b   1.000
_cell.length_c   1.000
_cell.angle_alpha   90.00
_cell.angle_beta   90.00
_cell.angle_gamma   90.00
#
_symmetry.space_group_name_H-M   'P 1'
#
loop_
_entity.id
_entity.type
_entity.pdbx_description
1 polymer ?
#
loop_
_entity_poly.entity_id
_entity_poly.type
_entity_poly.pdbx_seq_one_letter_code
_entity_poly.pdbx_strand_id
1 'polypeptide(L)' 'MIENINLLNSINLFLIIKISLEVFLFVYAIIAIVVIRQIKFMTKTIKSDANKYLFILAYLHLIAVFITIFITLTTL' A
#
# COMPACT_ATOMS: atom_id res chain seq x y z
N MET A 1 13.38 -5.17 37.18
CA MET A 1 14.32 -4.51 36.24
C MET A 1 14.36 -5.21 34.88
N ILE A 2 14.49 -6.54 34.84
CA ILE A 2 14.51 -7.34 33.59
C ILE A 2 13.18 -7.24 32.82
N GLU A 3 12.03 -7.24 33.49
CA GLU A 3 10.71 -7.09 32.84
C GLU A 3 10.54 -5.73 32.15
N ASN A 4 11.00 -4.64 32.76
CA ASN A 4 10.96 -3.31 32.16
C ASN A 4 11.86 -3.21 30.92
N ILE A 5 12.98 -3.93 30.88
CA ILE A 5 13.87 -3.98 29.71
C ILE A 5 13.20 -4.76 28.56
N ASN A 6 12.51 -5.86 28.87
CA ASN A 6 11.77 -6.63 27.86
C ASN A 6 10.57 -5.86 27.28
N LEU A 7 9.86 -5.08 28.11
CA LEU A 7 8.75 -4.23 27.67
C LEU A 7 9.23 -3.08 26.76
N LEU A 8 10.39 -2.48 27.08
CA LEU A 8 10.97 -1.41 26.26
C LEU A 8 11.44 -1.93 24.90
N ASN A 9 12.02 -3.13 24.88
CA ASN A 9 12.44 -3.79 23.64
C ASN A 9 11.26 -4.19 22.75
N SER A 10 10.14 -4.65 23.31
CA SER A 10 8.95 -5.00 22.52
C SER A 10 8.29 -3.77 21.88
N ILE A 11 8.23 -2.65 22.60
CA ILE A 11 7.73 -1.36 22.08
C ILE A 11 8.62 -0.87 20.93
N ASN A 12 9.94 -0.94 21.08
CA ASN A 12 10.88 -0.57 20.03
C ASN A 12 10.75 -1.46 18.79
N LEU A 13 10.61 -2.77 18.97
CA LEU A 13 10.42 -3.71 17.86
C LEU A 13 9.10 -3.44 17.11
N PHE A 14 8.01 -3.19 17.85
CA PHE A 14 6.71 -2.84 17.28
C PHE A 14 6.79 -1.57 16.42
N LEU A 15 7.46 -0.53 16.93
CA LEU A 15 7.65 0.72 16.21
C LEU A 15 8.45 0.53 14.90
N ILE A 16 9.52 -0.26 14.94
CA ILE A 16 10.34 -0.57 13.76
C ILE A 16 9.51 -1.31 12.69
N ILE A 17 8.73 -2.31 13.09
CA ILE A 17 7.87 -3.07 12.18
C ILE A 17 6.82 -2.15 11.55
N LYS A 18 6.21 -1.28 12.35
CA LYS A 18 5.20 -0.32 11.87
C LYS A 18 5.77 0.61 10.81
N ILE A 19 6.91 1.26 11.09
CA ILE A 19 7.57 2.15 10.13
C ILE A 19 7.94 1.39 8.85
N SER A 20 8.45 0.16 8.97
CA SER A 20 8.80 -0.68 7.82
C SER A 20 7.58 -1.01 6.96
N LEU A 21 6.44 -1.31 7.59
CA LEU A 21 5.17 -1.57 6.91
C LEU A 21 4.66 -0.31 6.18
N GLU A 22 4.72 0.85 6.81
CA GLU A 22 4.32 2.12 6.19
C GLU A 22 5.17 2.45 4.95
N VAL A 23 6.49 2.31 5.05
CA VAL A 23 7.40 2.49 3.91
C VAL A 23 7.07 1.51 2.79
N PHE A 24 6.84 0.24 3.12
CA PHE A 24 6.44 -0.78 2.14
C PHE A 24 5.13 -0.40 1.43
N LEU A 25 4.09 -0.01 2.18
CA LEU A 25 2.80 0.39 1.62
C LEU A 25 2.93 1.63 0.72
N PHE A 26 3.77 2.60 1.10
CA PHE A 26 4.01 3.78 0.29
C PHE A 26 4.69 3.44 -1.05
N VAL A 27 5.72 2.59 -1.03
CA VAL A 27 6.37 2.08 -2.26
C VAL A 27 5.38 1.28 -3.10
N TYR A 28 4.55 0.45 -2.47
CA TYR A 28 3.50 -0.31 -3.13
C TYR A 28 2.47 0.58 -3.85
N ALA A 29 2.07 1.69 -3.23
CA ALA A 29 1.17 2.66 -3.84
C ALA A 29 1.76 3.28 -5.12
N ILE A 30 3.07 3.59 -5.12
CA ILE A 30 3.77 4.10 -6.32
C ILE A 30 3.72 3.05 -7.44
N ILE A 31 3.97 1.78 -7.12
CA ILE A 31 3.90 0.67 -8.10
C ILE A 31 2.47 0.56 -8.66
N ALA A 32 1.44 0.66 -7.82
CA ALA A 32 0.05 0.62 -8.27
C ALA A 32 -0.28 1.73 -9.28
N ILE A 33 0.25 2.96 -9.08
CA ILE A 33 0.13 4.05 -10.05
C ILE A 33 0.81 3.71 -11.39
N VAL A 34 1.98 3.07 -11.35
CA VAL A 34 2.67 2.62 -12.57
C VAL A 34 1.85 1.57 -13.31
N VAL A 35 1.23 0.62 -12.60
CA VAL A 35 0.35 -0.40 -13.20
C VAL A 35 -0.87 0.24 -13.85
N ILE A 36 -1.52 1.21 -13.20
CA ILE A 36 -2.64 1.96 -13.79
C ILE A 36 -2.21 2.63 -15.11
N ARG A 37 -1.03 3.25 -15.12
CA ARG A 37 -0.46 3.85 -16.32
C ARG A 37 -0.24 2.82 -17.43
N GLN A 38 0.28 1.63 -17.10
CA GLN A 38 0.46 0.54 -18.05
C GLN A 38 -0.86 0.04 -18.64
N ILE A 39 -1.89 -0.14 -17.79
CA ILE A 39 -3.23 -0.51 -18.24
C ILE A 39 -3.78 0.56 -19.21
N LYS A 40 -3.63 1.85 -18.88
CA LYS A 40 -4.04 2.95 -19.77
C LYS A 40 -3.39 2.86 -21.16
N PHE A 41 -2.10 2.55 -21.23
CA PHE A 41 -1.41 2.36 -22.49
C PHE A 41 -1.91 1.12 -23.24
N MET A 42 -2.11 0.01 -22.53
CA MET A 42 -2.64 -1.22 -23.11
C MET A 42 -4.05 -1.03 -23.69
N THR A 43 -4.93 -0.31 -22.99
CA THR A 43 -6.29 0.01 -23.47
C THR A 43 -6.30 0.81 -24.77
N LYS A 44 -5.28 1.66 -24.99
CA LYS A 44 -5.16 2.41 -26.25
C LYS A 44 -4.77 1.51 -27.42
N THR A 45 -3.90 0.52 -27.18
CA THR A 45 -3.39 -0.38 -28.21
C THR A 45 -4.37 -1.52 -28.52
N ILE A 46 -4.99 -2.09 -27.48
CA ILE A 46 -5.91 -3.22 -27.57
C ILE A 46 -7.31 -2.72 -27.19
N LYS A 47 -8.18 -2.56 -28.19
CA LYS A 47 -9.58 -2.17 -27.98
C LYS A 47 -10.38 -3.39 -27.48
N SER A 48 -10.27 -3.66 -26.19
CA SER A 48 -11.03 -4.69 -25.48
C SER A 48 -11.84 -4.06 -24.36
N ASP A 49 -13.11 -4.48 -24.20
CA ASP A 49 -13.95 -4.03 -23.08
C ASP A 49 -13.42 -4.53 -21.73
N ALA A 50 -12.71 -5.65 -21.70
CA ALA A 50 -12.02 -6.14 -20.50
C ALA A 50 -11.05 -5.11 -19.91
N ASN A 51 -10.42 -4.31 -20.78
CA ASN A 51 -9.45 -3.29 -20.36
C ASN A 51 -10.11 -2.14 -19.58
N LYS A 52 -11.39 -1.84 -19.84
CA LYS A 52 -12.16 -0.85 -19.06
C LYS A 52 -12.36 -1.34 -17.62
N TYR A 53 -12.73 -2.61 -17.45
CA TYR A 53 -12.91 -3.21 -16.12
C TYR A 53 -11.59 -3.30 -15.35
N LEU A 54 -10.51 -3.70 -16.01
CA LEU A 54 -9.17 -3.71 -15.40
C LEU A 54 -8.73 -2.31 -14.95
N PHE A 55 -9.05 -1.27 -15.72
CA PHE A 55 -8.74 0.10 -15.35
C PHE A 55 -9.50 0.52 -14.09
N ILE A 56 -10.81 0.24 -14.02
CA ILE A 56 -11.63 0.54 -12.82
C ILE A 56 -11.11 -0.21 -11.60
N LEU A 57 -10.82 -1.51 -11.73
CA LEU A 57 -10.29 -2.32 -10.64
C LEU A 57 -8.94 -1.79 -10.14
N ALA A 58 -8.07 -1.34 -11.03
CA ALA A 58 -6.77 -0.79 -10.64
C ALA A 58 -6.90 0.52 -9.83
N TYR A 59 -7.85 1.40 -10.17
CA TYR A 59 -8.14 2.58 -9.35
C TYR A 59 -8.79 2.24 -8.01
N LEU A 60 -9.73 1.30 -7.98
CA LEU A 60 -10.33 0.83 -6.72
C LEU A 60 -9.27 0.24 -5.80
N HIS A 61 -8.35 -0.55 -6.34
CA HIS A 61 -7.22 -1.11 -5.60
C HIS A 61 -6.31 0.00 -5.03
N LEU A 62 -5.97 1.00 -5.84
CA LEU A 62 -5.17 2.14 -5.36
C LEU A 62 -5.86 2.91 -4.22
N ILE A 63 -7.18 3.12 -4.31
CA ILE A 63 -7.97 3.74 -3.24
C ILE A 63 -7.89 2.90 -1.96
N ALA A 64 -8.05 1.58 -2.07
CA ALA A 64 -7.93 0.68 -0.92
C ALA A 64 -6.55 0.78 -0.26
N VAL A 65 -5.47 0.82 -1.06
CA VAL A 65 -4.10 1.01 -0.54
C VAL A 65 -3.98 2.33 0.23
N PHE A 66 -4.51 3.43 -0.30
CA PHE A 66 -4.47 4.72 0.41
C PHE A 66 -5.27 4.71 1.71
N ILE A 67 -6.42 4.03 1.74
CA ILE A 67 -7.19 3.83 2.98
C ILE A 67 -6.36 3.03 3.99
N THR A 68 -5.70 1.96 3.56
CA THR A 68 -4.83 1.17 4.44
C THR A 68 -3.69 2.01 5.00
N ILE A 69 -3.01 2.79 4.17
CA ILE A 69 -1.94 3.72 4.59
C ILE A 69 -2.47 4.73 5.62
N PHE A 70 -3.65 5.31 5.37
CA PHE A 70 -4.27 6.26 6.28
C PHE A 70 -4.62 5.62 7.63
N ILE A 71 -5.18 4.42 7.63
CA ILE A 71 -5.49 3.68 8.85
C ILE A 71 -4.19 3.38 9.61
N THR A 72 -3.15 2.87 8.94
CA THR A 72 -1.87 2.53 9.61
C THR A 72 -1.20 3.75 10.22
N LEU A 73 -1.27 4.91 9.55
CA LEU A 73 -0.77 6.20 10.06
C LEU A 73 -1.53 6.69 11.30
N THR A 74 -2.84 6.43 11.36
CA THR A 74 -3.72 6.99 12.41
C THR A 74 -3.89 6.07 13.62
N THR A 75 -3.72 4.76 13.46
CA THR A 75 -3.71 3.81 14.58
C THR A 75 -2.32 3.75 15.20
N LEU A 76 -2.19 4.06 16.50
CA LEU A 76 -0.92 4.03 17.24
C LEU A 76 -0.40 2.60 17.38
#